data_AF-A0A7S6N0K3-F1
#
_entry.id   AF-A0A7S6N0K3-F1
#
_cell.length_a   1.000
_cell.length_b   1.000
_cell.length_c   1.000
_cell.angle_alpha   90.00
_cell.angle_beta   90.00
_cell.angle_gamma   90.00
#
_symmetry.space_group_name_H-M   'P 1'
#
loop_
_entity.id
_entity.type
_entity.pdbx_description
1 polymer ?
#
loop_
_entity_poly.entity_id
_entity_poly.type
_entity_poly.pdbx_seq_one_letter_code
_entity_poly.pdbx_strand_id
1 'polypeptide(L)'
;MNRPVLINFIRRRYLYLSFIFLLLAGGCTEDVTEVPYVNKPPKTGLFLSPDSVISQQASRLKVNWWGDDSDGLVVGFYFTWDNTNWSFTTRKDSTFSLQIGAADTIYTFRVAAVDDAGNGVFDASVVRNGINLGPEPFEDANGNGVYDAGEVFVDIGAMDPNPVSLPFPIKNSAPVISLNTLTVLPDSSYPVMTFGWNASDIDGDQTISAIELVLNDSTASGNIVSIPGNIRLITLRVQNFAFNTVSAEILLNGLETTIHPVTLPGMQLDAVNRLFVRARDISGATSRYLSIPDAGINWYVKKPKGQFLLFDDYTIIDDAADFYSRTLHTINGSQLSGKFDTWDYNRSKVPFSSVTFPLTLKLFKYVLWYSDTNPSLDLAAGAVKKFNDAGGKILFSMSFPSTFDVSILQGFLPIDSTTNFINFLFPNSQLNPDSTRFSDFPVLTTVGSIPRVRSFYPSTEFARPFYKFASGILPGDIGFTDTADRLYFIGLPLSKCNGTAGTAEQFISKVLFEKFGLTP
;
A
#
# COMPACT_ATOMS: atom_id res chain seq x y z
N MET A 1 97.30 -59.14 -14.46
CA MET A 1 95.84 -59.07 -14.36
C MET A 1 95.46 -58.14 -13.21
N ASN A 2 94.56 -57.19 -13.50
CA ASN A 2 93.79 -56.26 -12.66
C ASN A 2 94.11 -56.18 -11.16
N ARG A 3 94.75 -55.12 -10.68
CA ARG A 3 94.30 -53.72 -10.51
C ARG A 3 93.58 -53.46 -9.17
N PRO A 4 93.90 -52.32 -8.55
CA PRO A 4 93.73 -51.99 -7.15
C PRO A 4 92.41 -51.23 -6.97
N VAL A 5 91.36 -51.87 -6.47
CA VAL A 5 90.03 -51.24 -6.42
C VAL A 5 89.45 -51.16 -5.00
N LEU A 6 89.90 -51.99 -4.05
CA LEU A 6 89.22 -52.05 -2.74
C LEU A 6 89.76 -51.06 -1.68
N ILE A 7 91.05 -50.74 -1.66
CA ILE A 7 91.64 -49.88 -0.61
C ILE A 7 91.34 -48.39 -0.84
N ASN A 8 91.13 -47.97 -2.10
CA ASN A 8 90.78 -46.58 -2.41
C ASN A 8 89.33 -46.20 -2.07
N PHE A 9 88.42 -47.17 -1.94
CA PHE A 9 87.02 -46.88 -1.62
C PHE A 9 86.82 -46.51 -0.14
N ILE A 10 87.54 -47.15 0.78
CA ILE A 10 87.43 -46.89 2.23
C ILE A 10 88.11 -45.56 2.58
N ARG A 11 89.29 -45.26 2.01
CA ARG A 11 89.96 -43.96 2.22
C ARG A 11 89.18 -42.78 1.62
N ARG A 12 88.53 -42.94 0.45
CA ARG A 12 87.62 -41.92 -0.09
C ARG A 12 86.41 -41.69 0.83
N ARG A 13 85.83 -42.73 1.43
CA ARG A 13 84.69 -42.59 2.34
C ARG A 13 85.03 -41.76 3.58
N TYR A 14 86.19 -41.98 4.20
CA TYR A 14 86.64 -41.16 5.34
C TYR A 14 87.03 -39.74 4.94
N LEU A 15 87.57 -39.53 3.74
CA LEU A 15 87.83 -38.19 3.20
C LEU A 15 86.53 -37.43 2.85
N TYR A 16 85.52 -38.11 2.30
CA TYR A 16 84.21 -37.49 2.06
C TYR A 16 83.46 -37.22 3.38
N LEU A 17 83.54 -38.11 4.37
CA LEU A 17 82.98 -37.88 5.70
C LEU A 17 83.72 -36.75 6.45
N SER A 18 85.04 -36.64 6.34
CA SER A 18 85.78 -35.52 6.94
C SER A 18 85.53 -34.21 6.21
N PHE A 19 85.31 -34.23 4.90
CA PHE A 19 84.97 -33.04 4.11
C PHE A 19 83.53 -32.57 4.37
N ILE A 20 82.58 -33.49 4.56
CA ILE A 20 81.21 -33.19 4.99
C ILE A 20 81.18 -32.68 6.44
N PHE A 21 82.03 -33.22 7.33
CA PHE A 21 82.17 -32.71 8.70
C PHE A 21 82.83 -31.31 8.73
N LEU A 22 83.78 -31.03 7.84
CA LEU A 22 84.34 -29.68 7.66
C LEU A 22 83.33 -28.70 7.05
N LEU A 23 82.46 -29.15 6.14
CA LEU A 23 81.37 -28.35 5.56
C LEU A 23 80.26 -28.03 6.58
N LEU A 24 80.03 -28.90 7.57
CA LEU A 24 79.09 -28.64 8.67
C LEU A 24 79.68 -27.76 9.78
N ALA A 25 81.01 -27.74 9.93
CA ALA A 25 81.71 -26.89 10.91
C ALA A 25 82.04 -25.48 10.39
N GLY A 26 81.82 -25.21 9.10
CA GLY A 26 82.03 -23.91 8.46
C GLY A 26 80.76 -23.08 8.29
N GLY A 27 79.72 -23.33 9.09
CA GLY A 27 78.57 -22.43 9.15
C GLY A 27 79.02 -21.09 9.73
N CYS A 28 78.94 -20.03 8.91
CA CYS A 28 79.12 -18.67 9.37
C CYS A 28 78.23 -18.44 10.60
N THR A 29 78.84 -18.21 11.76
CA THR A 29 78.20 -17.43 12.81
C THR A 29 78.14 -16.01 12.26
N GLU A 30 77.00 -15.63 11.69
CA GLU A 30 76.66 -14.21 11.71
C GLU A 30 76.58 -13.85 13.19
N ASP A 31 77.47 -12.97 13.64
CA ASP A 31 77.24 -12.25 14.89
C ASP A 31 75.88 -11.57 14.72
N VAL A 32 74.85 -12.14 15.32
CA VAL A 32 73.59 -11.45 15.54
C VAL A 32 73.97 -10.32 16.49
N THR A 33 74.20 -9.14 15.94
CA THR A 33 74.22 -7.92 16.74
C THR A 33 72.82 -7.80 17.33
N GLU A 34 72.65 -8.25 18.58
CA GLU A 34 71.42 -8.16 19.37
C GLU A 34 71.07 -6.71 19.71
N VAL A 35 70.82 -5.90 18.69
CA VAL A 35 69.95 -4.75 18.83
C VAL A 35 68.71 -5.10 18.02
N PRO A 36 67.61 -5.56 18.66
CA PRO A 36 66.36 -5.76 17.95
C PRO A 36 66.04 -4.46 17.19
N TYR A 37 65.75 -4.57 15.90
CA TYR A 37 65.28 -3.43 15.13
C TYR A 37 64.07 -2.85 15.85
N VAL A 38 64.11 -1.56 16.14
CA VAL A 38 62.99 -0.86 16.77
C VAL A 38 61.81 -0.93 15.82
N ASN A 39 60.69 -1.52 16.27
CA ASN A 39 59.46 -1.64 15.49
C ASN A 39 59.03 -0.28 14.95
N LYS A 40 58.63 -0.24 13.68
CA LYS A 40 58.03 0.93 13.04
C LYS A 40 56.55 0.68 12.80
N PRO A 41 55.71 1.70 13.00
CA PRO A 41 54.28 1.54 12.77
C PRO A 41 53.98 1.29 11.28
N PRO A 42 52.90 0.55 10.99
CA PRO A 42 52.46 0.30 9.63
C PRO A 42 51.95 1.59 8.97
N LYS A 43 51.83 1.56 7.64
CA LYS A 43 51.21 2.62 6.84
C LYS A 43 49.90 2.13 6.24
N THR A 44 48.89 2.98 6.27
CA THR A 44 47.56 2.70 5.74
C THR A 44 47.34 3.45 4.43
N GLY A 45 46.64 2.81 3.51
CA GLY A 45 46.12 3.45 2.30
C GLY A 45 44.64 3.15 2.12
N LEU A 46 43.94 4.06 1.45
CA LEU A 46 42.50 3.94 1.16
C LEU A 46 42.25 4.26 -0.31
N PHE A 47 41.38 3.49 -0.96
CA PHE A 47 40.95 3.77 -2.34
C PHE A 47 39.48 3.40 -2.58
N LEU A 48 38.85 4.12 -3.51
CA LEU A 48 37.51 3.83 -4.01
C LEU A 48 37.63 2.93 -5.24
N SER A 49 36.78 1.90 -5.35
CA SER A 49 36.74 1.01 -6.51
C SER A 49 35.29 0.67 -6.88
N PRO A 50 34.89 0.77 -8.17
CA PRO A 50 35.56 1.47 -9.28
C PRO A 50 35.21 2.97 -9.23
N ASP A 51 36.01 3.80 -9.91
CA ASP A 51 35.85 5.25 -10.05
C ASP A 51 36.37 6.11 -8.89
N SER A 52 37.57 6.63 -9.11
CA SER A 52 38.26 7.69 -8.35
C SER A 52 37.55 9.05 -8.40
N VAL A 53 36.27 9.10 -8.80
CA VAL A 53 35.49 10.32 -8.77
C VAL A 53 34.81 10.38 -7.42
N ILE A 54 35.19 11.36 -6.60
CA ILE A 54 34.45 11.77 -5.39
C ILE A 54 33.15 12.45 -5.84
N SER A 55 32.32 11.73 -6.59
CA SER A 55 30.99 12.18 -7.01
C SER A 55 29.95 11.46 -6.17
N GLN A 56 28.96 12.23 -5.71
CA GLN A 56 27.69 11.88 -5.08
C GLN A 56 27.40 10.36 -5.10
N GLN A 57 27.56 9.73 -3.95
CA GLN A 57 27.36 8.30 -3.79
C GLN A 57 26.03 8.03 -3.08
N ALA A 58 25.38 6.91 -3.43
CA ALA A 58 24.17 6.45 -2.74
C ALA A 58 24.44 6.23 -1.25
N SER A 59 23.39 6.16 -0.42
CA SER A 59 23.48 5.84 1.02
C SER A 59 24.22 4.53 1.34
N ARG A 60 24.55 3.71 0.33
CA ARG A 60 25.34 2.48 0.44
C ARG A 60 26.69 2.62 -0.28
N LEU A 61 27.77 2.51 0.48
CA LEU A 61 29.15 2.74 0.02
C LEU A 61 30.01 1.49 0.19
N LYS A 62 30.78 1.12 -0.83
CA LYS A 62 31.87 0.14 -0.69
C LYS A 62 33.19 0.88 -0.53
N VAL A 63 33.85 0.68 0.60
CA VAL A 63 35.17 1.27 0.90
C VAL A 63 36.21 0.17 0.92
N ASN A 64 37.37 0.42 0.32
CA ASN A 64 38.50 -0.50 0.30
C ASN A 64 39.73 0.20 0.88
N TRP A 65 40.53 -0.54 1.63
CA TRP A 65 41.74 -0.07 2.28
C TRP A 65 42.82 -1.15 2.26
N TRP A 66 44.05 -0.75 2.53
CA TRP A 66 45.20 -1.65 2.64
C TRP A 66 46.18 -1.12 3.68
N GLY A 67 47.06 -2.00 4.13
CA GLY A 67 48.14 -1.67 5.05
C GLY A 67 49.44 -2.31 4.56
N ASP A 68 50.54 -1.63 4.81
CA ASP A 68 51.90 -2.10 4.54
C ASP A 68 52.77 -1.83 5.77
N ASP A 69 53.50 -2.84 6.18
CA ASP A 69 54.42 -2.78 7.31
C ASP A 69 55.82 -3.14 6.79
N SER A 70 56.80 -2.28 7.10
CA SER A 70 58.15 -2.39 6.55
C SER A 70 59.02 -3.42 7.24
N ASP A 71 58.61 -3.86 8.43
CA ASP A 71 59.39 -4.66 9.36
C ASP A 71 58.58 -5.77 10.05
N GLY A 72 57.27 -5.82 9.81
CA GLY A 72 56.38 -6.85 10.34
C GLY A 72 55.21 -7.19 9.41
N LEU A 73 54.12 -7.67 10.00
CA LEU A 73 52.88 -8.03 9.33
C LEU A 73 51.72 -7.18 9.84
N VAL A 74 50.88 -6.70 8.92
CA VAL A 74 49.60 -6.08 9.29
C VAL A 74 48.62 -7.17 9.75
N VAL A 75 48.26 -7.15 11.03
CA VAL A 75 47.30 -8.11 11.63
C VAL A 75 45.85 -7.70 11.43
N GLY A 76 45.59 -6.42 11.16
CA GLY A 76 44.25 -5.94 10.85
C GLY A 76 44.15 -4.42 10.77
N PHE A 77 42.92 -3.94 10.89
CA PHE A 77 42.58 -2.54 10.73
C PHE A 77 41.54 -2.11 11.76
N TYR A 78 41.71 -0.92 12.29
CA TYR A 78 40.67 -0.21 13.03
C TYR A 78 40.06 0.86 12.14
N PHE A 79 38.72 0.96 12.11
CA PHE A 79 38.01 2.02 11.39
C PHE A 79 36.94 2.69 12.24
N THR A 80 36.55 3.92 11.86
CA THR A 80 35.51 4.70 12.55
C THR A 80 34.82 5.70 11.60
N TRP A 81 33.60 6.09 11.95
CA TRP A 81 32.82 7.15 11.30
C TRP A 81 32.61 8.40 12.18
N ASP A 82 32.84 8.29 13.50
CA ASP A 82 32.58 9.34 14.50
C ASP A 82 33.85 9.76 15.26
N ASN A 83 35.00 9.20 14.88
CA ASN A 83 36.30 9.44 15.50
C ASN A 83 36.39 9.04 16.99
N THR A 84 35.39 8.34 17.52
CA THR A 84 35.28 7.98 18.94
C THR A 84 35.20 6.47 19.10
N ASN A 85 34.32 5.82 18.35
CA ASN A 85 34.11 4.38 18.39
C ASN A 85 34.87 3.74 17.22
N TRP A 86 35.95 3.03 17.53
CA TRP A 86 36.77 2.31 16.56
C TRP A 86 36.40 0.83 16.55
N SER A 87 36.24 0.26 15.36
CA SER A 87 35.91 -1.16 15.16
C SER A 87 37.05 -1.88 14.48
N PHE A 88 37.42 -3.05 14.99
CA PHE A 88 38.45 -3.89 14.39
C PHE A 88 37.90 -4.76 13.24
N THR A 89 38.74 -5.00 12.24
CA THR A 89 38.48 -5.97 11.17
C THR A 89 39.79 -6.43 10.53
N THR A 90 39.83 -7.69 10.11
CA THR A 90 40.92 -8.23 9.26
C THR A 90 40.63 -8.06 7.76
N ARG A 91 39.42 -7.62 7.41
CA ARG A 91 39.02 -7.42 6.01
C ARG A 91 39.66 -6.14 5.46
N LYS A 92 39.86 -6.12 4.14
CA LYS A 92 40.41 -4.99 3.38
C LYS A 92 39.31 -4.17 2.68
N ASP A 93 38.06 -4.57 2.84
CA ASP A 93 36.89 -3.88 2.31
C ASP A 93 35.67 -4.09 3.22
N SER A 94 34.73 -3.17 3.13
CA SER A 94 33.38 -3.33 3.67
C SER A 94 32.38 -2.47 2.94
N THR A 95 31.11 -2.89 3.02
CA THR A 95 29.98 -2.10 2.51
C THR A 95 29.24 -1.50 3.69
N PHE A 96 29.15 -0.17 3.72
CA PHE A 96 28.48 0.59 4.77
C PHE A 96 27.19 1.18 4.23
N SER A 97 26.14 1.15 5.06
CA SER A 97 24.88 1.85 4.78
C SER A 97 24.75 3.02 5.75
N LEU A 98 24.94 4.24 5.25
CA LEU A 98 24.87 5.46 6.02
C LEU A 98 23.44 6.00 5.95
N GLN A 99 22.80 6.17 7.11
CA GLN A 99 21.46 6.76 7.19
C GLN A 99 21.55 8.26 6.92
N ILE A 100 20.80 8.79 5.95
CA ILE A 100 20.75 10.23 5.72
C ILE A 100 19.63 10.81 6.58
N GLY A 101 19.92 11.91 7.28
CA GLY A 101 18.94 12.68 8.03
C GLY A 101 18.23 13.73 7.16
N ALA A 102 17.96 14.90 7.73
CA ALA A 102 17.22 15.99 7.09
C ALA A 102 18.05 16.86 6.12
N ALA A 103 19.29 16.49 5.76
CA ALA A 103 20.12 17.30 4.87
C ALA A 103 21.29 16.51 4.27
N ASP A 104 21.88 17.06 3.21
CA ASP A 104 23.18 16.67 2.69
C ASP A 104 24.19 16.58 3.85
N THR A 105 24.83 15.42 3.99
CA THR A 105 25.69 15.11 5.13
C THR A 105 27.05 14.63 4.63
N ILE A 106 28.12 15.12 5.25
CA ILE A 106 29.48 14.65 4.99
C ILE A 106 29.85 13.67 6.09
N TYR A 107 29.99 12.39 5.73
CA TYR A 107 30.52 11.36 6.62
C TYR A 107 32.02 11.25 6.45
N THR A 108 32.77 11.17 7.55
CA THR A 108 34.23 11.02 7.48
C THR A 108 34.62 9.61 7.91
N PHE A 109 35.04 8.79 6.96
CA PHE A 109 35.59 7.48 7.28
C PHE A 109 37.07 7.62 7.63
N ARG A 110 37.49 6.96 8.69
CA ARG A 110 38.89 6.84 9.08
C ARG A 110 39.26 5.39 9.23
N VAL A 111 40.45 5.01 8.78
CA VAL A 111 40.99 3.65 8.94
C VAL A 111 42.49 3.72 9.21
N ALA A 112 42.98 2.81 10.04
CA ALA A 112 44.40 2.65 10.35
C ALA A 112 44.75 1.16 10.49
N ALA A 113 45.86 0.78 9.88
CA ALA A 113 46.48 -0.53 10.02
C ALA A 113 47.15 -0.66 11.39
N VAL A 114 47.21 -1.91 11.88
CA VAL A 114 47.94 -2.31 13.09
C VAL A 114 48.84 -3.50 12.76
N ASP A 115 50.04 -3.51 13.34
CA ASP A 115 51.05 -4.55 13.13
C ASP A 115 51.00 -5.67 14.19
N ASP A 116 51.86 -6.70 14.01
CA ASP A 116 51.99 -7.88 14.86
C ASP A 116 52.99 -7.73 16.01
N ALA A 117 53.52 -6.51 16.26
CA ALA A 117 54.53 -6.26 17.30
C ALA A 117 53.92 -6.02 18.69
N GLY A 118 52.89 -6.79 19.05
CA GLY A 118 52.25 -6.73 20.36
C GLY A 118 53.10 -7.36 21.48
N ASN A 119 52.53 -7.46 22.69
CA ASN A 119 53.28 -7.90 23.88
C ASN A 119 53.11 -9.40 24.19
N GLY A 120 52.32 -10.11 23.38
CA GLY A 120 51.99 -11.52 23.54
C GLY A 120 50.99 -11.83 24.66
N VAL A 121 50.36 -10.82 25.27
CA VAL A 121 49.42 -10.93 26.38
C VAL A 121 48.16 -10.12 26.07
N PHE A 122 47.00 -10.72 26.29
CA PHE A 122 45.73 -10.04 26.07
C PHE A 122 45.61 -8.74 26.87
N ASP A 123 45.43 -7.63 26.16
CA ASP A 123 45.18 -6.32 26.73
C ASP A 123 43.67 -5.97 26.73
N ALA A 124 43.08 -5.82 27.92
CA ALA A 124 41.69 -5.42 28.07
C ALA A 124 41.41 -3.95 27.65
N SER A 125 42.45 -3.16 27.40
CA SER A 125 42.37 -1.80 26.91
C SER A 125 43.65 -1.41 26.18
N VAL A 126 43.60 -1.38 24.85
CA VAL A 126 44.67 -0.95 23.99
C VAL A 126 44.55 0.54 23.70
N VAL A 127 45.59 1.29 24.03
CA VAL A 127 45.71 2.71 23.63
C VAL A 127 46.87 2.84 22.66
N ARG A 128 46.60 3.41 21.49
CA ARG A 128 47.61 3.74 20.47
C ARG A 128 47.40 5.15 19.97
N ASN A 129 48.47 5.94 19.90
CA ASN A 129 48.42 7.33 19.41
C ASN A 129 47.36 8.20 20.12
N GLY A 130 47.09 7.93 21.41
CA GLY A 130 46.07 8.63 22.22
C GLY A 130 44.63 8.19 21.97
N ILE A 131 44.39 7.19 21.12
CA ILE A 131 43.08 6.60 20.83
C ILE A 131 42.90 5.36 21.69
N ASN A 132 41.79 5.27 22.42
CA ASN A 132 41.38 4.04 23.11
C ASN A 132 40.65 3.15 22.11
N LEU A 133 41.24 2.01 21.77
CA LEU A 133 40.71 1.03 20.84
C LEU A 133 39.84 -0.04 21.52
N GLY A 134 39.73 0.01 22.85
CA GLY A 134 39.06 -1.03 23.65
C GLY A 134 39.96 -2.25 23.86
N PRO A 135 39.37 -3.41 24.26
CA PRO A 135 40.13 -4.65 24.39
C PRO A 135 40.66 -5.13 23.04
N GLU A 136 41.72 -5.93 23.07
CA GLU A 136 42.18 -6.63 21.87
C GLU A 136 41.07 -7.51 21.27
N PRO A 137 41.03 -7.67 19.93
CA PRO A 137 40.06 -8.55 19.29
C PRO A 137 40.33 -10.01 19.69
N PHE A 138 39.30 -10.72 20.12
CA PHE A 138 39.41 -12.14 20.50
C PHE A 138 38.25 -12.97 19.96
N GLU A 139 38.48 -14.28 19.85
CA GLU A 139 37.45 -15.27 19.54
C GLU A 139 36.72 -15.65 20.83
N ASP A 140 35.58 -15.02 21.06
CA ASP A 140 34.67 -15.34 22.17
C ASP A 140 33.98 -16.68 21.92
N ALA A 141 34.56 -17.76 22.45
CA ALA A 141 34.12 -19.12 22.18
C ALA A 141 32.81 -19.46 22.91
N ASN A 142 32.47 -18.72 23.97
CA ASN A 142 31.32 -19.00 24.82
C ASN A 142 30.18 -17.95 24.70
N GLY A 143 30.43 -16.84 24.01
CA GLY A 143 29.45 -15.79 23.70
C GLY A 143 29.17 -14.83 24.86
N ASN A 144 30.06 -14.71 25.86
CA ASN A 144 29.85 -13.87 27.03
C ASN A 144 30.33 -12.42 26.87
N GLY A 145 31.04 -12.09 25.77
CA GLY A 145 31.59 -10.78 25.46
C GLY A 145 32.82 -10.39 26.30
N VAL A 146 33.48 -11.34 26.96
CA VAL A 146 34.65 -11.13 27.83
C VAL A 146 35.73 -12.16 27.47
N TYR A 147 36.99 -11.73 27.41
CA TYR A 147 38.09 -12.64 27.17
C TYR A 147 38.26 -13.63 28.32
N ASP A 148 38.25 -14.93 27.99
CA ASP A 148 38.56 -16.01 28.90
C ASP A 148 39.93 -16.62 28.62
N ALA A 149 40.61 -17.07 29.68
CA ALA A 149 41.95 -17.64 29.57
C ALA A 149 41.97 -18.85 28.62
N GLY A 150 42.75 -18.76 27.54
CA GLY A 150 42.87 -19.80 26.52
C GLY A 150 42.13 -19.48 25.23
N GLU A 151 41.36 -18.41 25.17
CA GLU A 151 40.80 -17.89 23.91
C GLU A 151 41.91 -17.29 23.03
N VAL A 152 41.70 -17.39 21.72
CA VAL A 152 42.60 -16.82 20.73
C VAL A 152 42.31 -15.33 20.61
N PHE A 153 43.35 -14.51 20.67
CA PHE A 153 43.25 -13.08 20.46
C PHE A 153 44.25 -12.61 19.39
N VAL A 154 43.96 -11.46 18.80
CA VAL A 154 44.87 -10.74 17.91
C VAL A 154 45.70 -9.80 18.78
N ASP A 155 46.99 -10.11 18.90
CA ASP A 155 47.95 -9.27 19.63
C ASP A 155 48.26 -8.02 18.79
N ILE A 156 47.83 -6.86 19.27
CA ILE A 156 47.85 -5.60 18.53
C ILE A 156 49.13 -4.84 18.86
N GLY A 157 50.04 -4.74 17.90
CA GLY A 157 51.25 -3.95 18.03
C GLY A 157 51.05 -2.46 17.75
N ALA A 158 51.98 -1.80 17.06
CA ALA A 158 51.85 -0.39 16.75
C ALA A 158 50.73 -0.13 15.70
N MET A 159 50.09 1.01 15.84
CA MET A 159 49.04 1.49 14.93
C MET A 159 49.62 2.61 14.08
N ASP A 160 49.20 2.69 12.82
CA ASP A 160 49.51 3.83 11.96
C ASP A 160 49.21 5.16 12.68
N PRO A 161 50.22 6.02 12.93
CA PRO A 161 50.04 7.29 13.62
C PRO A 161 49.23 8.32 12.83
N ASN A 162 49.04 8.10 11.52
CA ASN A 162 48.27 8.98 10.65
C ASN A 162 47.13 8.20 9.97
N PRO A 163 46.05 7.86 10.69
CA PRO A 163 44.90 7.19 10.10
C PRO A 163 44.42 7.91 8.85
N VAL A 164 44.25 7.17 7.75
CA VAL A 164 43.78 7.73 6.49
C VAL A 164 42.32 8.12 6.66
N SER A 165 42.00 9.36 6.30
CA SER A 165 40.66 9.93 6.40
C SER A 165 40.13 10.29 5.01
N LEU A 166 38.91 9.89 4.70
CA LEU A 166 38.23 10.27 3.46
C LEU A 166 36.82 10.81 3.76
N PRO A 167 36.51 12.07 3.39
CA PRO A 167 35.16 12.60 3.48
C PRO A 167 34.28 12.07 2.34
N PHE A 168 33.09 11.62 2.70
CA PHE A 168 32.03 11.12 1.82
C PHE A 168 30.85 12.10 1.84
N PRO A 169 30.73 13.00 0.85
CA PRO A 169 29.55 13.83 0.70
C PRO A 169 28.39 12.99 0.18
N ILE A 170 27.37 12.80 1.01
CA ILE A 170 26.13 12.10 0.65
C ILE A 170 25.03 13.14 0.47
N LYS A 171 24.40 13.12 -0.71
CA LYS A 171 23.34 14.06 -1.09
C LYS A 171 21.98 13.42 -0.88
N ASN A 172 21.05 14.16 -0.28
CA ASN A 172 19.68 13.72 -0.15
C ASN A 172 19.01 13.64 -1.54
N SER A 173 18.31 12.54 -1.78
CA SER A 173 17.54 12.29 -2.99
C SER A 173 16.08 12.68 -2.75
N ALA A 174 15.47 13.34 -3.73
CA ALA A 174 14.03 13.61 -3.62
C ALA A 174 13.24 12.31 -3.83
N PRO A 175 12.13 12.11 -3.11
CA PRO A 175 11.30 10.93 -3.27
C PRO A 175 10.64 10.88 -4.66
N VAL A 176 10.12 9.71 -5.03
CA VAL A 176 9.37 9.48 -6.26
C VAL A 176 7.96 8.99 -5.91
N ILE A 177 6.97 9.42 -6.71
CA ILE A 177 5.57 9.02 -6.55
C ILE A 177 5.01 8.55 -7.90
N SER A 178 4.15 7.53 -7.89
CA SER A 178 3.50 6.98 -9.08
C SER A 178 2.07 6.52 -8.79
N LEU A 179 1.22 6.49 -9.81
CA LEU A 179 -0.19 6.11 -9.66
C LEU A 179 -0.32 4.62 -9.33
N ASN A 180 -1.20 4.27 -8.39
CA ASN A 180 -1.56 2.87 -8.15
C ASN A 180 -2.45 2.37 -9.30
N THR A 181 -2.21 1.15 -9.77
CA THR A 181 -2.94 0.56 -10.91
C THR A 181 -4.44 0.36 -10.66
N LEU A 182 -4.88 0.29 -9.40
CA LEU A 182 -6.31 0.24 -9.04
C LEU A 182 -6.99 1.62 -9.07
N THR A 183 -6.23 2.71 -9.16
CA THR A 183 -6.78 4.06 -9.36
C THR A 183 -7.18 4.23 -10.82
N VAL A 184 -8.34 3.68 -11.17
CA VAL A 184 -8.97 3.84 -12.48
C VAL A 184 -10.02 4.95 -12.37
N LEU A 185 -9.88 6.01 -13.16
CA LEU A 185 -10.82 7.12 -13.12
C LEU A 185 -11.98 6.90 -14.10
N PRO A 186 -13.24 6.98 -13.65
CA PRO A 186 -14.39 7.05 -14.55
C PRO A 186 -14.47 8.42 -15.21
N ASP A 187 -15.19 8.51 -16.33
CA ASP A 187 -15.48 9.77 -17.01
C ASP A 187 -16.13 10.81 -16.07
N SER A 188 -16.96 10.33 -15.14
CA SER A 188 -17.56 11.16 -14.09
C SER A 188 -17.70 10.43 -12.77
N SER A 189 -17.69 11.18 -11.68
CA SER A 189 -18.05 10.72 -10.34
C SER A 189 -18.96 11.72 -9.65
N TYR A 190 -19.58 11.29 -8.55
CA TYR A 190 -20.07 12.22 -7.53
C TYR A 190 -18.89 12.80 -6.74
N PRO A 191 -19.07 13.74 -5.77
CA PRO A 191 -17.94 14.33 -5.04
C PRO A 191 -17.42 13.39 -3.94
N VAL A 192 -17.22 12.13 -4.32
CA VAL A 192 -16.60 11.04 -3.57
C VAL A 192 -15.70 10.28 -4.55
N MET A 193 -14.40 10.24 -4.28
CA MET A 193 -13.44 9.51 -5.11
C MET A 193 -12.27 9.01 -4.26
N THR A 194 -11.88 7.76 -4.47
CA THR A 194 -10.72 7.16 -3.81
C THR A 194 -9.51 7.13 -4.75
N PHE A 195 -8.37 7.58 -4.24
CA PHE A 195 -7.11 7.67 -4.96
C PHE A 195 -6.04 6.88 -4.22
N GLY A 196 -5.33 6.03 -4.95
CA GLY A 196 -4.14 5.33 -4.47
C GLY A 196 -2.90 5.69 -5.28
N TRP A 197 -1.75 5.70 -4.61
CA TRP A 197 -0.43 5.91 -5.21
C TRP A 197 0.63 5.07 -4.50
N ASN A 198 1.76 4.89 -5.17
CA ASN A 198 2.99 4.36 -4.58
C ASN A 198 3.96 5.53 -4.40
N ALA A 199 4.72 5.54 -3.30
CA ALA A 199 5.78 6.51 -3.08
C ALA A 199 6.98 5.80 -2.47
N SER A 200 8.17 6.11 -2.99
CA SER A 200 9.43 5.49 -2.60
C SER A 200 10.57 6.50 -2.57
N ASP A 201 11.55 6.26 -1.71
CA ASP A 201 12.78 7.04 -1.63
C ASP A 201 14.00 6.11 -1.66
N ILE A 202 15.03 6.48 -2.43
CA ILE A 202 16.29 5.73 -2.48
C ILE A 202 17.06 5.81 -1.16
N ASP A 203 16.79 6.86 -0.36
CA ASP A 203 17.33 7.03 0.99
C ASP A 203 16.52 6.25 2.04
N GLY A 204 15.42 5.62 1.60
CA GLY A 204 14.54 4.73 2.35
C GLY A 204 13.16 5.33 2.58
N ASP A 205 12.08 4.57 2.37
CA ASP A 205 10.71 5.09 2.40
C ASP A 205 10.31 5.75 3.73
N GLN A 206 11.00 5.43 4.83
CA GLN A 206 10.84 6.09 6.14
C GLN A 206 11.27 7.56 6.14
N THR A 207 12.06 8.01 5.16
CA THR A 207 12.43 9.42 5.00
C THR A 207 11.28 10.26 4.47
N ILE A 208 10.25 9.64 3.87
CA ILE A 208 9.07 10.35 3.37
C ILE A 208 8.26 10.87 4.57
N SER A 209 8.37 12.17 4.83
CA SER A 209 7.75 12.83 5.98
C SER A 209 6.29 13.19 5.73
N ALA A 210 5.92 13.53 4.49
CA ALA A 210 4.58 13.94 4.12
C ALA A 210 4.20 13.58 2.68
N ILE A 211 2.90 13.41 2.47
CA ILE A 211 2.29 13.50 1.14
C ILE A 211 1.54 14.82 1.06
N GLU A 212 1.77 15.58 -0.01
CA GLU A 212 1.15 16.87 -0.25
C GLU A 212 0.11 16.77 -1.36
N LEU A 213 -1.07 17.34 -1.09
CA LEU A 213 -2.25 17.29 -1.94
C LEU A 213 -2.67 18.70 -2.36
N VAL A 214 -3.04 18.86 -3.63
CA VAL A 214 -3.65 20.09 -4.17
C VAL A 214 -4.72 19.73 -5.21
N LEU A 215 -5.85 20.45 -5.21
CA LEU A 215 -6.86 20.34 -6.26
C LEU A 215 -6.76 21.51 -7.24
N ASN A 216 -6.81 21.19 -8.52
CA ASN A 216 -6.99 22.07 -9.69
C ASN A 216 -5.89 23.11 -9.97
N ASP A 217 -5.26 23.68 -8.96
CA ASP A 217 -4.21 24.69 -9.11
C ASP A 217 -2.99 24.37 -8.24
N SER A 218 -2.02 23.64 -8.81
CA SER A 218 -0.76 23.30 -8.14
C SER A 218 0.19 24.49 -7.93
N THR A 219 -0.15 25.69 -8.44
CA THR A 219 0.65 26.91 -8.27
C THR A 219 0.24 27.71 -7.02
N ALA A 220 -0.97 27.48 -6.51
CA ALA A 220 -1.48 28.09 -5.29
C ALA A 220 -0.90 27.41 -4.04
N SER A 221 0.30 27.82 -3.61
CA SER A 221 0.98 27.24 -2.44
C SER A 221 0.17 27.27 -1.14
N GLY A 222 -0.74 28.23 -0.98
CA GLY A 222 -1.66 28.31 0.16
C GLY A 222 -2.74 27.21 0.22
N ASN A 223 -2.93 26.46 -0.87
CA ASN A 223 -3.92 25.37 -0.95
C ASN A 223 -3.32 23.97 -0.74
N ILE A 224 -2.02 23.89 -0.44
CA ILE A 224 -1.35 22.61 -0.18
C ILE A 224 -1.80 22.06 1.17
N VAL A 225 -2.33 20.84 1.17
CA VAL A 225 -2.62 20.08 2.39
C VAL A 225 -1.60 18.95 2.52
N SER A 226 -0.86 18.94 3.64
CA SER A 226 0.06 17.85 3.98
C SER A 226 -0.66 16.78 4.81
N ILE A 227 -0.50 15.51 4.44
CA ILE A 227 -0.93 14.34 5.21
C ILE A 227 0.30 13.48 5.57
N PRO A 228 0.20 12.53 6.52
CA PRO A 228 1.34 11.70 6.94
C PRO A 228 2.01 10.98 5.77
N GLY A 229 3.35 10.95 5.76
CA GLY A 229 4.16 10.44 4.65
C GLY A 229 4.02 8.95 4.36
N ASN A 230 3.45 8.15 5.27
CA ASN A 230 3.17 6.73 5.08
C ASN A 230 1.82 6.45 4.39
N ILE A 231 0.96 7.46 4.17
CA ILE A 231 -0.34 7.26 3.51
C ILE A 231 -0.14 6.99 2.01
N ARG A 232 -0.85 5.97 1.51
CA ARG A 232 -0.83 5.53 0.10
C ARG A 232 -2.21 5.49 -0.55
N LEU A 233 -3.26 5.72 0.24
CA LEU A 233 -4.65 5.68 -0.18
C LEU A 233 -5.44 6.77 0.56
N ILE A 234 -6.21 7.57 -0.16
CA ILE A 234 -7.18 8.51 0.43
C ILE A 234 -8.53 8.38 -0.27
N THR A 235 -9.59 8.78 0.44
CA THR A 235 -10.86 9.11 -0.21
C THR A 235 -11.16 10.58 0.01
N LEU A 236 -11.40 11.32 -1.09
CA LEU A 236 -11.94 12.67 -1.03
C LEU A 236 -13.47 12.57 -0.95
N ARG A 237 -14.09 13.31 -0.02
CA ARG A 237 -15.55 13.34 0.16
C ARG A 237 -16.04 14.75 0.43
N VAL A 238 -17.11 15.16 -0.25
CA VAL A 238 -17.84 16.41 0.06
C VAL A 238 -19.21 16.07 0.61
N GLN A 239 -19.53 16.60 1.79
CA GLN A 239 -20.86 16.44 2.41
C GLN A 239 -21.78 17.64 2.18
N ASN A 240 -21.21 18.84 1.95
CA ASN A 240 -21.97 20.05 1.70
C ASN A 240 -21.68 20.58 0.30
N PHE A 241 -22.69 20.48 -0.57
CA PHE A 241 -22.64 20.87 -1.97
C PHE A 241 -23.46 22.14 -2.26
N ALA A 242 -23.67 23.01 -1.27
CA ALA A 242 -24.38 24.29 -1.44
C ALA A 242 -23.70 25.22 -2.46
N PHE A 243 -22.36 25.17 -2.55
CA PHE A 243 -21.56 25.98 -3.47
C PHE A 243 -21.03 25.15 -4.64
N ASN A 244 -20.50 25.79 -5.67
CA ASN A 244 -19.85 25.10 -6.79
C ASN A 244 -18.36 24.87 -6.51
N THR A 245 -17.69 25.79 -5.82
CA THR A 245 -16.36 25.56 -5.26
C THR A 245 -16.50 25.10 -3.82
N VAL A 246 -15.95 23.93 -3.49
CA VAL A 246 -16.07 23.31 -2.16
C VAL A 246 -14.73 22.78 -1.67
N SER A 247 -14.65 22.52 -0.36
CA SER A 247 -13.53 21.80 0.24
C SER A 247 -13.93 20.35 0.52
N ALA A 248 -13.05 19.40 0.22
CA ALA A 248 -13.28 17.99 0.44
C ALA A 248 -12.64 17.51 1.75
N GLU A 249 -13.34 16.68 2.50
CA GLU A 249 -12.74 15.87 3.55
C GLU A 249 -11.74 14.89 2.94
N ILE A 250 -10.66 14.61 3.67
CA ILE A 250 -9.65 13.63 3.29
C ILE A 250 -9.73 12.47 4.29
N LEU A 251 -10.31 11.34 3.85
CA LEU A 251 -10.36 10.11 4.64
C LEU A 251 -9.05 9.34 4.41
N LEU A 252 -8.24 9.20 5.45
CA LEU A 252 -6.97 8.49 5.38
C LEU A 252 -7.23 6.99 5.28
N ASN A 253 -6.59 6.33 4.32
CA ASN A 253 -6.85 4.92 3.95
C ASN A 253 -8.32 4.64 3.59
N GLY A 254 -9.09 5.66 3.22
CA GLY A 254 -10.51 5.54 2.89
C GLY A 254 -11.43 5.24 4.09
N LEU A 255 -10.97 5.51 5.32
CA LEU A 255 -11.70 5.20 6.55
C LEU A 255 -12.41 6.42 7.13
N GLU A 256 -13.70 6.26 7.46
CA GLU A 256 -14.49 7.31 8.14
C GLU A 256 -14.07 7.54 9.60
N THR A 257 -13.33 6.61 10.20
CA THR A 257 -12.76 6.74 11.56
C THR A 257 -11.48 7.59 11.58
N THR A 258 -10.90 7.88 10.41
CA THR A 258 -9.58 8.51 10.28
C THR A 258 -9.64 9.65 9.26
N ILE A 259 -10.39 10.70 9.60
CA ILE A 259 -10.52 11.90 8.78
C ILE A 259 -9.40 12.88 9.12
N HIS A 260 -8.71 13.40 8.11
CA HIS A 260 -7.72 14.45 8.28
C HIS A 260 -8.37 15.75 8.77
N PRO A 261 -7.80 16.47 9.76
CA PRO A 261 -8.43 17.65 10.36
C PRO A 261 -8.55 18.85 9.42
N VAL A 262 -7.71 18.91 8.37
CA VAL A 262 -7.76 19.97 7.35
C VAL A 262 -8.40 19.40 6.08
N THR A 263 -9.42 20.09 5.57
CA THR A 263 -10.07 19.78 4.29
C THR A 263 -9.23 20.26 3.10
N LEU A 264 -9.32 19.57 1.97
CA LEU A 264 -8.67 19.94 0.71
C LEU A 264 -9.53 20.95 -0.07
N PRO A 265 -9.14 22.23 -0.17
CA PRO A 265 -9.93 23.24 -0.86
C PRO A 265 -9.84 23.10 -2.39
N GLY A 266 -10.80 23.71 -3.08
CA GLY A 266 -10.70 23.97 -4.52
C GLY A 266 -11.40 22.96 -5.43
N MET A 267 -12.11 21.96 -4.89
CA MET A 267 -12.94 21.07 -5.71
C MET A 267 -14.05 21.86 -6.40
N GLN A 268 -14.22 21.65 -7.70
CA GLN A 268 -15.23 22.30 -8.53
C GLN A 268 -16.34 21.29 -8.85
N LEU A 269 -17.56 21.52 -8.39
CA LEU A 269 -18.73 20.70 -8.73
C LEU A 269 -19.29 21.09 -10.10
N ASP A 270 -19.86 20.11 -10.80
CA ASP A 270 -20.27 20.17 -12.21
C ASP A 270 -19.15 20.63 -13.16
N ALA A 271 -17.91 20.26 -12.83
CA ALA A 271 -16.72 20.66 -13.57
C ALA A 271 -15.66 19.56 -13.59
N VAL A 272 -14.68 19.72 -14.49
CA VAL A 272 -13.49 18.88 -14.56
C VAL A 272 -12.53 19.25 -13.43
N ASN A 273 -12.05 18.23 -12.72
CA ASN A 273 -11.10 18.37 -11.62
C ASN A 273 -9.82 17.59 -11.90
N ARG A 274 -8.77 17.97 -11.17
CA ARG A 274 -7.46 17.34 -11.20
C ARG A 274 -6.84 17.38 -9.81
N LEU A 275 -6.46 16.22 -9.29
CA LEU A 275 -5.72 16.08 -8.06
C LEU A 275 -4.22 16.05 -8.39
N PHE A 276 -3.44 16.86 -7.69
CA PHE A 276 -1.99 16.83 -7.72
C PHE A 276 -1.49 16.26 -6.40
N VAL A 277 -0.59 15.28 -6.49
CA VAL A 277 -0.01 14.58 -5.33
C VAL A 277 1.51 14.60 -5.45
N ARG A 278 2.23 14.92 -4.37
CA ARG A 278 3.69 14.74 -4.31
C ARG A 278 4.14 14.26 -2.95
N ALA A 279 5.29 13.59 -2.90
CA ALA A 279 5.94 13.22 -1.66
C ALA A 279 6.95 14.30 -1.25
N ARG A 280 7.10 14.51 0.06
CA ARG A 280 8.14 15.35 0.67
C ARG A 280 8.90 14.53 1.71
N ASP A 281 10.21 14.59 1.68
CA ASP A 281 11.05 13.92 2.67
C ASP A 281 11.27 14.75 3.96
N ILE A 282 12.04 14.23 4.90
CA ILE A 282 12.41 14.92 6.15
C ILE A 282 13.33 16.14 5.95
N SER A 283 14.01 16.26 4.81
CA SER A 283 14.82 17.43 4.43
C SER A 283 14.00 18.56 3.79
N GLY A 284 12.78 18.24 3.36
CA GLY A 284 11.91 19.13 2.62
C GLY A 284 12.05 19.01 1.10
N ALA A 285 12.89 18.10 0.57
CA ALA A 285 12.94 17.85 -0.86
C ALA A 285 11.65 17.14 -1.30
N THR A 286 11.16 17.49 -2.50
CA THR A 286 9.87 17.03 -2.99
C THR A 286 9.99 16.28 -4.30
N SER A 287 9.17 15.25 -4.47
CA SER A 287 8.93 14.65 -5.79
C SER A 287 8.32 15.66 -6.75
N ARG A 288 8.36 15.35 -8.05
CA ARG A 288 7.45 16.01 -9.01
C ARG A 288 6.00 15.71 -8.62
N TYR A 289 5.09 16.61 -8.99
CA TYR A 289 3.66 16.32 -8.87
C TYR A 289 3.27 15.19 -9.81
N LEU A 290 2.66 14.15 -9.24
CA LEU A 290 1.77 13.24 -9.95
C LEU A 290 0.44 13.95 -10.17
N SER A 291 0.01 14.03 -11.43
CA SER A 291 -1.30 14.60 -11.78
C SER A 291 -2.31 13.48 -12.01
N ILE A 292 -3.48 13.59 -11.41
CA ILE A 292 -4.53 12.59 -11.47
C ILE A 292 -5.85 13.28 -11.85
N PRO A 293 -6.42 12.99 -13.03
CA PRO A 293 -5.86 12.16 -14.11
C PRO A 293 -4.60 12.77 -14.76
N ASP A 294 -3.92 12.00 -15.62
CA ASP A 294 -2.87 12.51 -16.50
C ASP A 294 -3.38 13.59 -17.47
N ALA A 295 -2.45 14.27 -18.16
CA ALA A 295 -2.80 15.28 -19.15
C ALA A 295 -3.69 14.69 -20.27
N GLY A 296 -4.76 15.40 -20.64
CA GLY A 296 -5.69 14.98 -21.70
C GLY A 296 -6.84 14.07 -21.27
N ILE A 297 -6.82 13.57 -20.03
CA ILE A 297 -7.95 12.86 -19.41
C ILE A 297 -8.66 13.81 -18.44
N ASN A 298 -9.99 13.71 -18.39
CA ASN A 298 -10.82 14.56 -17.54
C ASN A 298 -11.48 13.72 -16.44
N TRP A 299 -11.47 14.21 -15.21
CA TRP A 299 -12.28 13.68 -14.11
C TRP A 299 -13.39 14.68 -13.82
N TYR A 300 -14.61 14.41 -14.28
CA TYR A 300 -15.76 15.28 -14.05
C TYR A 300 -16.45 14.96 -12.72
N VAL A 301 -16.62 15.97 -11.86
CA VAL A 301 -17.27 15.81 -10.55
C VAL A 301 -18.69 16.38 -10.61
N LYS A 302 -19.70 15.52 -10.63
CA LYS A 302 -21.12 15.89 -10.64
C LYS A 302 -21.55 16.45 -9.29
N LYS A 303 -22.35 17.51 -9.30
CA LYS A 303 -23.09 17.99 -8.13
C LYS A 303 -24.36 17.14 -7.94
N PRO A 304 -24.62 16.58 -6.74
CA PRO A 304 -25.91 15.94 -6.48
C PRO A 304 -27.06 16.94 -6.68
N LYS A 305 -28.07 16.55 -7.46
CA LYS A 305 -29.26 17.36 -7.78
C LYS A 305 -30.28 17.39 -6.65
N GLY A 306 -30.22 16.39 -5.77
CA GLY A 306 -31.13 16.25 -4.64
C GLY A 306 -30.75 15.06 -3.76
N GLN A 307 -31.72 14.57 -2.98
CA GLN A 307 -31.50 13.51 -2.00
C GLN A 307 -31.83 12.10 -2.54
N PHE A 308 -32.23 11.99 -3.81
CA PHE A 308 -32.66 10.74 -4.42
C PHE A 308 -31.75 10.32 -5.57
N LEU A 309 -31.35 9.05 -5.53
CA LEU A 309 -30.54 8.40 -6.55
C LEU A 309 -31.33 7.25 -7.18
N LEU A 310 -31.47 7.31 -8.51
CA LEU A 310 -31.76 6.15 -9.34
C LEU A 310 -30.43 5.45 -9.66
N PHE A 311 -30.24 4.26 -9.09
CA PHE A 311 -29.08 3.43 -9.36
C PHE A 311 -29.41 2.38 -10.42
N ASP A 312 -28.78 2.51 -11.57
CA ASP A 312 -28.95 1.64 -12.73
C ASP A 312 -27.84 0.59 -12.75
N ASP A 313 -28.24 -0.62 -12.35
CA ASP A 313 -27.46 -1.85 -12.35
C ASP A 313 -28.08 -2.87 -13.32
N TYR A 314 -28.68 -2.36 -14.39
CA TYR A 314 -29.35 -3.14 -15.43
C TYR A 314 -28.43 -3.24 -16.66
N THR A 315 -28.18 -4.45 -17.14
CA THR A 315 -27.25 -4.76 -18.23
C THR A 315 -27.96 -5.09 -19.55
N ILE A 316 -29.21 -5.54 -19.49
CA ILE A 316 -30.02 -5.83 -20.68
C ILE A 316 -30.41 -4.52 -21.38
N ILE A 317 -30.28 -4.49 -22.70
CA ILE A 317 -30.69 -3.36 -23.52
C ILE A 317 -32.18 -3.52 -23.85
N ASP A 318 -33.04 -2.88 -23.07
CA ASP A 318 -34.48 -2.74 -23.30
C ASP A 318 -34.98 -1.37 -22.78
N ASP A 319 -36.30 -1.20 -22.64
CA ASP A 319 -36.95 0.05 -22.22
C ASP A 319 -36.94 0.29 -20.70
N ALA A 320 -36.22 -0.53 -19.90
CA ALA A 320 -36.20 -0.39 -18.44
C ALA A 320 -35.68 0.98 -17.98
N ALA A 321 -34.57 1.45 -18.53
CA ALA A 321 -34.01 2.76 -18.16
C ALA A 321 -34.98 3.91 -18.46
N ASP A 322 -35.63 3.85 -19.63
CA ASP A 322 -36.66 4.83 -20.03
C ASP A 322 -37.89 4.75 -19.12
N PHE A 323 -38.31 3.55 -18.70
CA PHE A 323 -39.38 3.37 -17.73
C PHE A 323 -39.10 4.06 -16.40
N TYR A 324 -37.94 3.81 -15.77
CA TYR A 324 -37.63 4.43 -14.48
C TYR A 324 -37.44 5.94 -14.60
N SER A 325 -36.73 6.40 -15.64
CA SER A 325 -36.53 7.83 -15.91
C SER A 325 -37.87 8.56 -16.09
N ARG A 326 -38.74 8.07 -16.97
CA ARG A 326 -40.08 8.65 -17.21
C ARG A 326 -40.96 8.60 -15.97
N THR A 327 -40.92 7.50 -15.22
CA THR A 327 -41.66 7.36 -13.96
C THR A 327 -41.26 8.46 -13.00
N LEU A 328 -39.96 8.59 -12.72
CA LEU A 328 -39.46 9.57 -11.74
C LEU A 328 -39.64 11.02 -12.20
N HIS A 329 -39.66 11.29 -13.50
CA HIS A 329 -40.01 12.62 -14.01
C HIS A 329 -41.47 13.01 -13.81
N THR A 330 -42.40 12.05 -13.77
CA THR A 330 -43.85 12.32 -13.70
C THR A 330 -44.47 11.98 -12.34
N ILE A 331 -43.77 11.24 -11.48
CA ILE A 331 -44.29 10.72 -10.22
C ILE A 331 -44.72 11.83 -9.25
N ASN A 332 -45.81 11.57 -8.53
CA ASN A 332 -46.41 12.47 -7.55
C ASN A 332 -46.59 13.91 -8.07
N GLY A 333 -47.02 14.06 -9.33
CA GLY A 333 -47.19 15.37 -9.97
C GLY A 333 -45.86 16.03 -10.37
N SER A 334 -44.92 15.24 -10.89
CA SER A 334 -43.59 15.68 -11.35
C SER A 334 -42.71 16.30 -10.24
N GLN A 335 -42.97 15.95 -8.99
CA GLN A 335 -42.28 16.50 -7.82
C GLN A 335 -40.77 16.21 -7.78
N LEU A 336 -40.35 15.09 -8.37
CA LEU A 336 -38.93 14.72 -8.48
C LEU A 336 -38.26 15.25 -9.76
N SER A 337 -38.99 15.85 -10.70
CA SER A 337 -38.42 16.26 -11.99
C SER A 337 -37.26 17.23 -11.80
N GLY A 338 -36.07 16.85 -12.29
CA GLY A 338 -34.83 17.62 -12.16
C GLY A 338 -34.18 17.59 -10.76
N LYS A 339 -34.74 16.83 -9.80
CA LYS A 339 -34.28 16.74 -8.40
C LYS A 339 -33.71 15.38 -8.02
N PHE A 340 -33.46 14.52 -9.01
CA PHE A 340 -32.84 13.22 -8.81
C PHE A 340 -31.67 13.01 -9.74
N ASP A 341 -30.83 12.09 -9.32
CA ASP A 341 -29.64 11.66 -10.02
C ASP A 341 -29.82 10.26 -10.60
N THR A 342 -29.24 10.01 -11.77
CA THR A 342 -29.10 8.65 -12.31
C THR A 342 -27.62 8.27 -12.33
N TRP A 343 -27.33 7.10 -11.81
CA TRP A 343 -26.00 6.49 -11.89
C TRP A 343 -26.08 5.14 -12.60
N ASP A 344 -25.70 5.15 -13.88
CA ASP A 344 -25.41 3.95 -14.67
C ASP A 344 -24.07 3.37 -14.23
N TYR A 345 -24.14 2.31 -13.44
CA TYR A 345 -22.94 1.68 -12.87
C TYR A 345 -22.15 0.89 -13.91
N ASN A 346 -22.78 0.43 -14.99
CA ASN A 346 -22.10 -0.28 -16.06
C ASN A 346 -21.17 0.65 -16.85
N ARG A 347 -21.53 1.94 -16.95
CA ARG A 347 -20.70 2.96 -17.61
C ARG A 347 -19.80 3.75 -16.68
N SER A 348 -20.15 3.86 -15.40
CA SER A 348 -19.45 4.72 -14.44
C SER A 348 -19.02 3.94 -13.19
N LYS A 349 -18.23 2.88 -13.38
CA LYS A 349 -17.63 2.12 -12.29
C LYS A 349 -16.61 2.98 -11.54
N VAL A 350 -16.65 2.90 -10.22
CA VAL A 350 -15.72 3.65 -9.35
C VAL A 350 -14.53 2.79 -8.94
N PRO A 351 -13.33 3.37 -8.79
CA PRO A 351 -12.17 2.67 -8.27
C PRO A 351 -12.37 2.34 -6.80
N PHE A 352 -11.67 1.31 -6.30
CA PHE A 352 -11.76 0.87 -4.90
C PHE A 352 -13.23 0.75 -4.45
N SER A 353 -14.05 0.02 -5.23
CA SER A 353 -15.52 0.03 -5.10
C SER A 353 -16.00 -0.30 -3.69
N SER A 354 -15.31 -1.16 -2.93
CA SER A 354 -15.63 -1.47 -1.53
C SER A 354 -15.57 -0.27 -0.57
N VAL A 355 -14.87 0.80 -0.97
CA VAL A 355 -14.72 2.07 -0.25
C VAL A 355 -15.52 3.18 -0.92
N THR A 356 -15.28 3.44 -2.20
CA THR A 356 -15.87 4.58 -2.91
C THR A 356 -17.38 4.45 -3.03
N PHE A 357 -17.88 3.25 -3.35
CA PHE A 357 -19.31 3.03 -3.58
C PHE A 357 -20.20 3.32 -2.35
N PRO A 358 -19.96 2.72 -1.15
CA PRO A 358 -20.80 3.01 0.01
C PRO A 358 -20.74 4.48 0.42
N LEU A 359 -19.60 5.16 0.25
CA LEU A 359 -19.48 6.59 0.53
C LEU A 359 -20.27 7.45 -0.47
N THR A 360 -20.29 7.07 -1.75
CA THR A 360 -21.11 7.73 -2.77
C THR A 360 -22.60 7.55 -2.49
N LEU A 361 -23.05 6.35 -2.12
CA LEU A 361 -24.46 6.12 -1.76
C LEU A 361 -24.91 7.03 -0.61
N LYS A 362 -24.05 7.23 0.40
CA LYS A 362 -24.33 8.10 1.57
C LYS A 362 -24.48 9.59 1.24
N LEU A 363 -24.20 10.02 0.01
CA LEU A 363 -24.55 11.38 -0.44
C LEU A 363 -26.07 11.57 -0.61
N PHE A 364 -26.80 10.46 -0.77
CA PHE A 364 -28.24 10.44 -0.96
C PHE A 364 -28.94 9.92 0.29
N LYS A 365 -30.22 10.23 0.45
CA LYS A 365 -31.06 9.66 1.51
C LYS A 365 -31.92 8.51 1.01
N TYR A 366 -32.23 8.51 -0.28
CA TYR A 366 -33.16 7.59 -0.90
C TYR A 366 -32.51 7.00 -2.15
N VAL A 367 -32.56 5.69 -2.31
CA VAL A 367 -32.03 4.98 -3.48
C VAL A 367 -33.12 4.08 -4.06
N LEU A 368 -33.32 4.13 -5.37
CA LEU A 368 -33.99 3.07 -6.11
C LEU A 368 -32.93 2.33 -6.91
N TRP A 369 -32.65 1.08 -6.54
CA TRP A 369 -31.69 0.23 -7.21
C TRP A 369 -32.44 -0.83 -8.02
N TYR A 370 -32.35 -0.73 -9.34
CA TYR A 370 -32.92 -1.73 -10.24
C TYR A 370 -31.83 -2.49 -10.98
N SER A 371 -32.09 -3.76 -11.25
CA SER A 371 -31.18 -4.66 -11.95
C SER A 371 -31.95 -5.73 -12.72
N ASP A 372 -31.23 -6.47 -13.55
CA ASP A 372 -31.75 -7.64 -14.26
C ASP A 372 -31.30 -8.94 -13.58
N THR A 373 -31.05 -10.01 -14.34
CA THR A 373 -30.54 -11.29 -13.83
C THR A 373 -29.04 -11.31 -13.50
N ASN A 374 -28.35 -10.17 -13.62
CA ASN A 374 -26.93 -10.00 -13.31
C ASN A 374 -26.66 -8.80 -12.38
N PRO A 375 -27.30 -8.74 -11.20
CA PRO A 375 -27.06 -7.67 -10.23
C PRO A 375 -25.64 -7.68 -9.65
N SER A 376 -25.16 -6.50 -9.25
CA SER A 376 -23.91 -6.30 -8.52
C SER A 376 -24.05 -6.72 -7.04
N LEU A 377 -24.14 -8.02 -6.77
CA LEU A 377 -24.44 -8.57 -5.43
C LEU A 377 -23.40 -8.24 -4.37
N ASP A 378 -22.10 -8.37 -4.67
CA ASP A 378 -21.03 -8.06 -3.72
C ASP A 378 -21.03 -6.57 -3.33
N LEU A 379 -21.41 -5.72 -4.28
CA LEU A 379 -21.54 -4.29 -4.08
C LEU A 379 -22.69 -3.98 -3.11
N ALA A 380 -23.85 -4.62 -3.30
CA ALA A 380 -24.99 -4.49 -2.40
C ALA A 380 -24.64 -5.00 -0.98
N ALA A 381 -24.09 -6.21 -0.87
CA ALA A 381 -23.68 -6.80 0.40
C ALA A 381 -22.65 -5.93 1.16
N GLY A 382 -21.72 -5.29 0.44
CA GLY A 382 -20.69 -4.43 1.04
C GLY A 382 -21.15 -3.02 1.46
N ALA A 383 -22.32 -2.57 1.00
CA ALA A 383 -22.72 -1.17 1.09
C ALA A 383 -24.08 -0.91 1.76
N VAL A 384 -25.08 -1.76 1.55
CA VAL A 384 -26.48 -1.48 1.96
C VAL A 384 -26.61 -1.29 3.46
N LYS A 385 -25.98 -2.15 4.27
CA LYS A 385 -26.00 -1.98 5.73
C LYS A 385 -25.39 -0.65 6.14
N LYS A 386 -24.23 -0.27 5.57
CA LYS A 386 -23.55 1.00 5.86
C LYS A 386 -24.41 2.21 5.47
N PHE A 387 -25.17 2.10 4.39
CA PHE A 387 -26.11 3.12 3.92
C PHE A 387 -27.32 3.25 4.86
N ASN A 388 -27.96 2.12 5.22
CA ASN A 388 -29.11 2.10 6.13
C ASN A 388 -28.75 2.54 7.56
N ASP A 389 -27.54 2.20 8.04
CA ASP A 389 -27.02 2.65 9.33
C ASP A 389 -26.77 4.17 9.35
N ALA A 390 -26.50 4.78 8.18
CA ALA A 390 -26.39 6.23 8.01
C ALA A 390 -27.76 6.92 7.83
N GLY A 391 -28.87 6.19 7.98
CA GLY A 391 -30.24 6.70 7.83
C GLY A 391 -30.77 6.70 6.40
N GLY A 392 -30.04 6.11 5.46
CA GLY A 392 -30.49 5.90 4.09
C GLY A 392 -31.66 4.91 4.00
N LYS A 393 -32.48 5.05 2.95
CA LYS A 393 -33.56 4.12 2.63
C LYS A 393 -33.48 3.66 1.17
N ILE A 394 -33.72 2.38 0.92
CA ILE A 394 -33.48 1.75 -0.38
C ILE A 394 -34.65 0.89 -0.88
N LEU A 395 -35.08 1.16 -2.11
CA LEU A 395 -36.03 0.33 -2.84
C LEU A 395 -35.26 -0.52 -3.87
N PHE A 396 -35.36 -1.83 -3.74
CA PHE A 396 -34.82 -2.80 -4.68
C PHE A 396 -35.88 -3.32 -5.63
N SER A 397 -35.51 -3.35 -6.91
CA SER A 397 -36.25 -4.00 -7.99
C SER A 397 -35.27 -4.89 -8.75
N MET A 398 -35.07 -6.11 -8.27
CA MET A 398 -33.93 -6.94 -8.68
C MET A 398 -34.37 -8.34 -9.10
N SER A 399 -33.68 -8.91 -10.09
CA SER A 399 -33.71 -10.34 -10.38
C SER A 399 -32.34 -10.95 -10.08
N PHE A 400 -32.21 -12.27 -10.21
CA PHE A 400 -30.99 -12.98 -9.84
C PHE A 400 -30.55 -13.99 -10.90
N PRO A 401 -29.25 -14.34 -10.94
CA PRO A 401 -28.77 -15.39 -11.82
C PRO A 401 -29.31 -16.76 -11.41
N SER A 402 -29.09 -17.76 -12.26
CA SER A 402 -29.47 -19.15 -11.97
C SER A 402 -28.73 -19.74 -10.77
N THR A 403 -27.55 -19.19 -10.45
CA THR A 403 -26.70 -19.63 -9.35
C THR A 403 -26.08 -18.41 -8.68
N PHE A 404 -26.18 -18.36 -7.36
CA PHE A 404 -25.53 -17.37 -6.49
C PHE A 404 -25.42 -17.99 -5.10
N ASP A 405 -24.56 -17.42 -4.25
CA ASP A 405 -24.52 -17.76 -2.84
C ASP A 405 -25.61 -16.98 -2.09
N VAL A 406 -26.54 -17.70 -1.45
CA VAL A 406 -27.63 -17.11 -0.66
C VAL A 406 -27.07 -16.26 0.49
N SER A 407 -25.89 -16.61 1.01
CA SER A 407 -25.23 -15.83 2.08
C SER A 407 -24.94 -14.39 1.67
N ILE A 408 -24.64 -14.15 0.38
CA ILE A 408 -24.42 -12.81 -0.16
C ILE A 408 -25.73 -12.00 -0.13
N LEU A 409 -26.86 -12.63 -0.48
CA LEU A 409 -28.18 -11.98 -0.37
C LEU A 409 -28.53 -11.65 1.08
N GLN A 410 -28.24 -12.57 2.00
CA GLN A 410 -28.45 -12.35 3.44
C GLN A 410 -27.60 -11.21 4.00
N GLY A 411 -26.51 -10.84 3.31
CA GLY A 411 -25.70 -9.66 3.64
C GLY A 411 -26.45 -8.32 3.49
N PHE A 412 -27.52 -8.26 2.69
CA PHE A 412 -28.29 -7.03 2.48
C PHE A 412 -29.82 -7.17 2.44
N LEU A 413 -30.36 -8.39 2.40
CA LEU A 413 -31.78 -8.68 2.46
C LEU A 413 -32.12 -9.50 3.72
N PRO A 414 -33.19 -9.16 4.45
CA PRO A 414 -33.62 -9.92 5.63
C PRO A 414 -34.37 -11.21 5.23
N ILE A 415 -33.66 -12.19 4.69
CA ILE A 415 -34.21 -13.48 4.24
C ILE A 415 -33.54 -14.68 4.93
N ASP A 416 -34.30 -15.76 5.13
CA ASP A 416 -33.77 -17.03 5.64
C ASP A 416 -33.33 -17.94 4.49
N SER A 417 -34.07 -17.94 3.38
CA SER A 417 -33.74 -18.74 2.19
C SER A 417 -34.48 -18.29 0.93
N THR A 418 -34.21 -18.96 -0.20
CA THR A 418 -34.88 -18.74 -1.49
C THR A 418 -35.44 -20.03 -2.06
N THR A 419 -36.43 -19.90 -2.93
CA THR A 419 -36.94 -21.02 -3.72
C THR A 419 -36.03 -21.35 -4.91
N ASN A 420 -36.27 -22.52 -5.53
CA ASN A 420 -35.78 -22.79 -6.87
C ASN A 420 -36.43 -21.82 -7.88
N PHE A 421 -35.70 -21.47 -8.94
CA PHE A 421 -36.25 -20.60 -9.97
C PHE A 421 -37.16 -21.35 -10.94
N ILE A 422 -38.18 -20.65 -11.43
CA ILE A 422 -38.84 -21.00 -12.68
C ILE A 422 -38.10 -20.33 -13.84
N ASN A 423 -38.03 -21.03 -14.98
CA ASN A 423 -37.34 -20.51 -16.16
C ASN A 423 -37.95 -19.21 -16.65
N PHE A 424 -39.28 -19.12 -16.68
CA PHE A 424 -40.03 -17.95 -17.13
C PHE A 424 -41.28 -17.76 -16.28
N LEU A 425 -41.50 -16.52 -15.85
CA LEU A 425 -42.80 -16.02 -15.44
C LEU A 425 -43.45 -15.37 -16.66
N PHE A 426 -44.62 -15.83 -17.05
CA PHE A 426 -45.31 -15.35 -18.25
C PHE A 426 -46.03 -14.01 -18.02
N PRO A 427 -46.34 -13.26 -19.11
CA PRO A 427 -47.19 -12.07 -19.03
C PRO A 427 -48.53 -12.35 -18.35
N ASN A 428 -49.16 -11.32 -17.79
CA ASN A 428 -50.42 -11.35 -17.05
C ASN A 428 -50.36 -12.12 -15.72
N SER A 429 -49.16 -12.43 -15.22
CA SER A 429 -48.99 -12.97 -13.88
C SER A 429 -49.24 -11.86 -12.86
N GLN A 430 -50.14 -12.10 -11.91
CA GLN A 430 -50.53 -11.12 -10.88
C GLN A 430 -49.75 -11.31 -9.58
N LEU A 431 -49.32 -10.20 -9.01
CA LEU A 431 -48.77 -10.11 -7.67
C LEU A 431 -49.77 -9.40 -6.78
N ASN A 432 -50.30 -10.13 -5.80
CA ASN A 432 -51.30 -9.60 -4.89
C ASN A 432 -50.62 -9.09 -3.62
N PRO A 433 -50.99 -7.88 -3.16
CA PRO A 433 -50.45 -7.35 -1.93
C PRO A 433 -51.00 -8.13 -0.73
N ASP A 434 -50.26 -8.12 0.38
CA ASP A 434 -50.78 -8.64 1.65
C ASP A 434 -52.03 -7.84 2.09
N SER A 435 -53.14 -8.54 2.25
CA SER A 435 -54.45 -7.93 2.51
C SER A 435 -54.61 -7.38 3.93
N THR A 436 -53.65 -7.62 4.84
CA THR A 436 -53.75 -7.20 6.24
C THR A 436 -52.98 -5.91 6.51
N ARG A 437 -51.74 -5.80 6.03
CA ARG A 437 -50.84 -4.68 6.33
C ARG A 437 -50.53 -3.78 5.14
N PHE A 438 -50.75 -4.29 3.93
CA PHE A 438 -50.39 -3.61 2.68
C PHE A 438 -51.56 -3.59 1.70
N SER A 439 -52.80 -3.62 2.20
CA SER A 439 -54.02 -3.65 1.38
C SER A 439 -54.19 -2.44 0.46
N ASP A 440 -53.46 -1.36 0.74
CA ASP A 440 -53.42 -0.15 -0.08
C ASP A 440 -52.40 -0.22 -1.23
N PHE A 441 -51.55 -1.24 -1.29
CA PHE A 441 -50.60 -1.43 -2.39
C PHE A 441 -51.35 -1.89 -3.66
N PRO A 442 -50.90 -1.52 -4.86
CA PRO A 442 -51.57 -1.91 -6.10
C PRO A 442 -51.37 -3.39 -6.42
N VAL A 443 -52.30 -4.01 -7.13
CA VAL A 443 -52.02 -5.33 -7.75
C VAL A 443 -51.09 -5.10 -8.93
N LEU A 444 -49.90 -5.69 -8.90
CA LEU A 444 -48.95 -5.62 -10.02
C LEU A 444 -49.23 -6.76 -11.00
N THR A 445 -49.06 -6.49 -12.29
CA THR A 445 -49.28 -7.49 -13.35
C THR A 445 -48.09 -7.49 -14.29
N THR A 446 -47.56 -8.65 -14.65
CA THR A 446 -46.44 -8.71 -15.61
C THR A 446 -46.89 -8.35 -17.02
N VAL A 447 -46.08 -7.57 -17.75
CA VAL A 447 -46.35 -7.20 -19.17
C VAL A 447 -45.58 -8.07 -20.16
N GLY A 448 -44.44 -8.62 -19.73
CA GLY A 448 -43.55 -9.45 -20.53
C GLY A 448 -43.11 -10.71 -19.78
N SER A 449 -42.48 -11.63 -20.51
CA SER A 449 -41.86 -12.80 -19.88
C SER A 449 -40.63 -12.37 -19.07
N ILE A 450 -40.56 -12.79 -17.81
CA ILE A 450 -39.44 -12.51 -16.91
C ILE A 450 -38.68 -13.81 -16.65
N PRO A 451 -37.39 -13.90 -16.98
CA PRO A 451 -36.63 -15.12 -16.78
C PRO A 451 -36.20 -15.30 -15.32
N ARG A 452 -35.93 -16.54 -14.92
CA ARG A 452 -35.23 -16.90 -13.66
C ARG A 452 -35.88 -16.35 -12.38
N VAL A 453 -37.20 -16.32 -12.35
CA VAL A 453 -37.96 -15.80 -11.21
C VAL A 453 -37.91 -16.77 -10.04
N ARG A 454 -37.72 -16.25 -8.83
CA ARG A 454 -37.77 -16.98 -7.56
C ARG A 454 -38.59 -16.18 -6.56
N SER A 455 -39.21 -16.88 -5.63
CA SER A 455 -39.73 -16.33 -4.37
C SER A 455 -38.74 -16.57 -3.23
N PHE A 456 -38.96 -15.85 -2.13
CA PHE A 456 -38.10 -15.75 -0.97
C PHE A 456 -38.86 -16.19 0.29
N TYR A 457 -38.12 -16.61 1.30
CA TYR A 457 -38.63 -16.81 2.65
C TYR A 457 -38.01 -15.72 3.54
N PRO A 458 -38.71 -14.58 3.76
CA PRO A 458 -38.20 -13.50 4.58
C PRO A 458 -38.10 -13.90 6.05
N SER A 459 -37.11 -13.35 6.76
CA SER A 459 -36.96 -13.60 8.20
C SER A 459 -38.18 -13.13 8.96
N THR A 460 -38.74 -13.98 9.81
CA THR A 460 -39.91 -13.63 10.63
C THR A 460 -39.61 -12.56 11.68
N GLU A 461 -38.35 -12.37 12.04
CA GLU A 461 -37.92 -11.38 13.04
C GLU A 461 -37.60 -10.02 12.39
N PHE A 462 -36.98 -10.04 11.21
CA PHE A 462 -36.41 -8.84 10.60
C PHE A 462 -37.13 -8.36 9.34
N ALA A 463 -38.12 -9.09 8.83
CA ALA A 463 -38.85 -8.75 7.62
C ALA A 463 -40.37 -8.81 7.77
N ARG A 464 -41.05 -8.13 6.85
CA ARG A 464 -42.50 -8.14 6.67
C ARG A 464 -42.81 -8.36 5.19
N PRO A 465 -43.36 -9.52 4.80
CA PRO A 465 -43.77 -9.75 3.42
C PRO A 465 -44.94 -8.84 3.01
N PHE A 466 -44.98 -8.44 1.74
CA PHE A 466 -46.05 -7.61 1.19
C PHE A 466 -46.52 -8.00 -0.21
N TYR A 467 -45.85 -8.90 -0.95
CA TYR A 467 -46.40 -9.46 -2.20
C TYR A 467 -46.18 -10.96 -2.32
N LYS A 468 -47.18 -11.63 -2.90
CA LYS A 468 -47.14 -13.04 -3.34
C LYS A 468 -47.70 -13.18 -4.75
N PHE A 469 -47.35 -14.26 -5.44
CA PHE A 469 -47.99 -14.61 -6.71
C PHE A 469 -49.43 -15.06 -6.47
N ALA A 470 -50.39 -14.43 -7.15
CA ALA A 470 -51.81 -14.76 -7.02
C ALA A 470 -52.13 -16.21 -7.42
N SER A 471 -51.42 -16.73 -8.41
CA SER A 471 -51.59 -18.11 -8.91
C SER A 471 -50.97 -19.18 -7.99
N GLY A 472 -50.17 -18.78 -7.00
CA GLY A 472 -49.37 -19.72 -6.21
C GLY A 472 -48.28 -20.44 -7.01
N ILE A 473 -47.90 -19.92 -8.19
CA ILE A 473 -46.90 -20.56 -9.09
C ILE A 473 -45.55 -20.80 -8.41
N LEU A 474 -45.20 -19.96 -7.44
CA LEU A 474 -44.04 -20.13 -6.56
C LEU A 474 -44.50 -19.97 -5.11
N PRO A 475 -44.04 -20.86 -4.19
CA PRO A 475 -44.28 -20.69 -2.76
C PRO A 475 -43.43 -19.56 -2.18
N GLY A 476 -43.83 -18.98 -1.06
CA GLY A 476 -43.14 -17.86 -0.42
C GLY A 476 -43.55 -16.49 -0.96
N ASP A 477 -42.69 -15.50 -0.77
CA ASP A 477 -42.97 -14.08 -1.01
C ASP A 477 -42.08 -13.52 -2.13
N ILE A 478 -42.63 -12.63 -2.96
CA ILE A 478 -41.91 -11.96 -4.04
C ILE A 478 -41.57 -10.50 -3.70
N GLY A 479 -42.16 -9.96 -2.64
CA GLY A 479 -41.82 -8.65 -2.10
C GLY A 479 -41.95 -8.58 -0.59
N PHE A 480 -41.01 -7.90 0.05
CA PHE A 480 -40.94 -7.75 1.51
C PHE A 480 -40.14 -6.50 1.90
N THR A 481 -40.37 -6.00 3.11
CA THR A 481 -39.66 -4.87 3.72
C THR A 481 -38.98 -5.30 5.01
N ASP A 482 -37.95 -4.58 5.46
CA ASP A 482 -37.42 -4.76 6.81
C ASP A 482 -38.38 -4.19 7.88
N THR A 483 -38.22 -4.59 9.13
CA THR A 483 -39.10 -4.11 10.21
C THR A 483 -38.99 -2.61 10.52
N ALA A 484 -37.93 -1.96 10.01
CA ALA A 484 -37.65 -0.54 10.22
C ALA A 484 -38.06 0.36 9.04
N ASP A 485 -38.69 -0.20 7.99
CA ASP A 485 -39.09 0.51 6.77
C ASP A 485 -37.93 1.30 6.11
N ARG A 486 -36.71 0.77 6.21
CA ARG A 486 -35.51 1.31 5.54
C ARG A 486 -35.24 0.62 4.21
N LEU A 487 -35.76 -0.59 4.02
CA LEU A 487 -35.57 -1.38 2.81
C LEU A 487 -36.90 -1.93 2.32
N TYR A 488 -37.20 -1.73 1.04
CA TYR A 488 -38.29 -2.42 0.34
C TYR A 488 -37.67 -3.21 -0.81
N PHE A 489 -38.08 -4.45 -0.99
CA PHE A 489 -37.55 -5.32 -2.02
C PHE A 489 -38.68 -5.95 -2.83
N ILE A 490 -38.52 -5.97 -4.15
CA ILE A 490 -39.28 -6.80 -5.07
C ILE A 490 -38.31 -7.61 -5.94
N GLY A 491 -38.52 -8.93 -5.95
CA GLY A 491 -37.73 -9.91 -6.70
C GLY A 491 -38.06 -9.98 -8.20
N LEU A 492 -38.44 -8.85 -8.80
CA LEU A 492 -38.79 -8.69 -10.21
C LEU A 492 -38.37 -7.30 -10.71
N PRO A 493 -38.07 -7.13 -12.01
CA PRO A 493 -37.90 -5.81 -12.59
C PRO A 493 -39.28 -5.12 -12.67
N LEU A 494 -39.46 -4.04 -11.92
CA LEU A 494 -40.72 -3.28 -11.89
C LEU A 494 -41.11 -2.71 -13.25
N SER A 495 -40.15 -2.41 -14.12
CA SER A 495 -40.41 -2.05 -15.52
C SER A 495 -41.24 -3.10 -16.27
N LYS A 496 -41.15 -4.38 -15.88
CA LYS A 496 -41.92 -5.49 -16.46
C LYS A 496 -43.16 -5.87 -15.66
N CYS A 497 -43.48 -5.14 -14.59
CA CYS A 497 -44.61 -5.38 -13.71
C CYS A 497 -45.74 -4.34 -13.86
N ASN A 498 -45.79 -3.66 -15.01
CA ASN A 498 -46.77 -2.61 -15.32
C ASN A 498 -47.82 -3.02 -16.36
N GLY A 499 -48.21 -4.30 -16.39
CA GLY A 499 -49.22 -4.83 -17.31
C GLY A 499 -50.61 -4.23 -17.10
N THR A 500 -50.93 -3.80 -15.88
CA THR A 500 -51.99 -2.85 -15.60
C THR A 500 -51.37 -1.47 -15.52
N ALA A 501 -51.65 -0.61 -16.51
CA ALA A 501 -50.98 0.68 -16.67
C ALA A 501 -51.04 1.53 -15.39
N GLY A 502 -49.88 2.00 -14.94
CA GLY A 502 -49.75 2.89 -13.78
C GLY A 502 -49.53 2.18 -12.45
N THR A 503 -49.69 0.85 -12.37
CA THR A 503 -49.60 0.11 -11.09
C THR A 503 -48.18 0.04 -10.55
N ALA A 504 -47.18 -0.11 -11.41
CA ALA A 504 -45.78 -0.07 -10.99
C ALA A 504 -45.39 1.34 -10.52
N GLU A 505 -45.84 2.39 -11.22
CA GLU A 505 -45.62 3.77 -10.83
C GLU A 505 -46.30 4.11 -9.48
N GLN A 506 -47.52 3.63 -9.25
CA GLN A 506 -48.23 3.76 -7.97
C GLN A 506 -47.47 3.08 -6.83
N PHE A 507 -46.94 1.88 -7.06
CA PHE A 507 -46.13 1.18 -6.06
C PHE A 507 -44.86 1.97 -5.71
N ILE A 508 -44.11 2.42 -6.73
CA ILE A 508 -42.92 3.26 -6.52
C ILE A 508 -43.29 4.53 -5.73
N SER A 509 -44.42 5.16 -6.07
CA SER A 509 -44.88 6.37 -5.39
C SER A 509 -45.19 6.11 -3.92
N LYS A 510 -45.87 5.00 -3.60
CA LYS A 510 -46.18 4.62 -2.22
C LYS A 510 -44.91 4.39 -1.41
N VAL A 511 -43.97 3.62 -1.95
CA VAL A 511 -42.71 3.36 -1.24
C VAL A 511 -41.93 4.65 -1.02
N LEU A 512 -41.71 5.45 -2.07
CA LEU A 512 -40.88 6.65 -1.96
C LEU A 512 -41.53 7.75 -1.09
N PHE A 513 -42.80 8.09 -1.32
CA PHE A 513 -43.41 9.24 -0.66
C PHE A 513 -44.12 8.88 0.65
N GLU A 514 -44.80 7.74 0.72
CA GLU A 514 -45.59 7.37 1.92
C GLU A 514 -44.77 6.57 2.93
N LYS A 515 -43.94 5.62 2.49
CA LYS A 515 -43.14 4.76 3.40
C LYS A 515 -41.79 5.37 3.73
N PHE A 516 -41.07 5.84 2.72
CA PHE A 516 -39.78 6.47 2.92
C PHE A 516 -39.90 7.92 3.40
N GLY A 517 -41.01 8.60 3.09
CA GLY A 517 -41.20 10.00 3.47
C GLY A 517 -40.32 10.94 2.64
N LEU A 518 -40.07 10.60 1.38
CA LEU A 518 -39.28 11.43 0.47
C LEU A 518 -39.94 12.82 0.32
N THR A 519 -39.18 13.85 0.64
CA THR A 519 -39.52 15.25 0.42
C THR A 519 -38.53 15.85 -0.59
N PRO A 520 -38.97 16.18 -1.83
CA PRO A 520 -38.10 16.59 -2.93
C PRO A 520 -37.36 17.92 -2.77
#